data_AF-A0A662FT03-F1
#
_entry.id   AF-A0A662FT03-F1
#
_cell.length_a   1.000
_cell.length_b   1.000
_cell.length_c   1.000
_cell.angle_alpha   90.00
_cell.angle_beta   90.00
_cell.angle_gamma   90.00
#
_symmetry.space_group_name_H-M   'P 1'
#
loop_
_entity.id
_entity.type
_entity.pdbx_description
1 polymer ?
#
loop_
_entity_poly.entity_id
_entity_poly.type
_entity_poly.pdbx_seq_one_letter_code
_entity_poly.pdbx_strand_id
1 'polypeptide(L)'
;MIAMEVELKLLPRLVPSPLWNISLANLSKMDPRLARLWTDIKGIEEYINKLSTWWRSLEREGKCEICGVNKAKEIDEVWEYKISEEKGLARLTGLKLVCDKCHLAIHLGYASVIGKLQEALHWLVQVNNITLSEARTIKSEAFRKWDFLSSINKWTFDLSSLGEDFKVIEDLMNSMVKSSLYVIDKGFVWIAKHGCKDYELDLNKTIKSVHEIDRLIEKAEKYGIRVMRRELEFITSVLLSKVKKDRGMLDLLRKHLIGKWMIFLPTMEAVSLFKRIAESIDKSPAKGAKTPIRRENRKVVIIYTKNFLDIENVYEVLQWLKSLNAKGILYYKPDLFTQWGIYRGHK
;
A
#
# COMPACT_ATOMS: atom_id res chain seq x y z
N MET A 1 -34.25 6.67 24.59
CA MET A 1 -34.41 5.34 23.95
C MET A 1 -35.35 5.51 22.78
N ILE A 2 -34.83 5.54 21.56
CA ILE A 2 -35.65 5.42 20.35
C ILE A 2 -35.66 3.94 20.02
N ALA A 3 -36.83 3.32 20.07
CA ALA A 3 -37.03 1.95 19.64
C ALA A 3 -36.76 1.88 18.12
N MET A 4 -35.62 1.31 17.74
CA MET A 4 -35.32 1.01 16.34
C MET A 4 -35.90 -0.37 16.00
N GLU A 5 -37.20 -0.43 15.69
CA GLU A 5 -37.84 -1.63 15.10
C GLU A 5 -37.70 -1.69 13.57
N VAL A 6 -36.86 -0.84 12.96
CA VAL A 6 -36.59 -0.86 11.52
C VAL A 6 -35.25 -1.52 11.27
N GLU A 7 -35.27 -2.69 10.64
CA GLU A 7 -34.07 -3.37 10.16
C GLU A 7 -33.41 -2.52 9.05
N LEU A 8 -32.22 -1.98 9.36
CA LEU A 8 -31.46 -1.16 8.42
C LEU A 8 -30.80 -2.02 7.35
N LYS A 9 -31.10 -1.74 6.07
CA LYS A 9 -30.60 -2.50 4.92
C LYS A 9 -29.12 -2.25 4.63
N LEU A 10 -28.68 -0.99 4.76
CA LEU A 10 -27.33 -0.55 4.46
C LEU A 10 -26.68 0.02 5.71
N LEU A 11 -25.55 -0.56 6.12
CA LEU A 11 -24.76 -0.08 7.26
C LEU A 11 -23.29 0.04 6.86
N PRO A 12 -22.60 1.10 7.31
CA PRO A 12 -21.15 1.18 7.18
C PRO A 12 -20.47 0.01 7.90
N ARG A 13 -19.55 -0.67 7.21
CA ARG A 13 -18.71 -1.73 7.78
C ARG A 13 -17.25 -1.38 7.54
N LEU A 14 -16.71 -0.49 8.37
CA LEU A 14 -15.31 -0.12 8.28
C LEU A 14 -14.43 -1.29 8.71
N VAL A 15 -13.46 -1.62 7.86
CA VAL A 15 -12.46 -2.65 8.14
C VAL A 15 -11.45 -2.09 9.16
N PRO A 16 -11.13 -2.81 10.26
CA PRO A 16 -10.09 -2.43 11.21
C PRO A 16 -8.75 -2.20 10.51
N SER A 17 -8.01 -1.15 10.88
CA SER A 17 -6.79 -0.78 10.16
C SER A 17 -5.69 -1.85 10.10
N PRO A 18 -5.49 -2.73 11.11
CA PRO A 18 -4.52 -3.83 10.99
C PRO A 18 -4.87 -4.86 9.90
N LEU A 19 -6.13 -4.92 9.46
CA LEU A 19 -6.61 -5.86 8.45
C LEU A 19 -6.63 -5.25 7.03
N TRP A 20 -6.33 -3.95 6.91
CA TRP A 20 -6.38 -3.28 5.62
C TRP A 20 -5.50 -3.97 4.59
N ASN A 21 -6.01 -4.01 3.37
CA ASN A 21 -5.39 -4.64 2.20
C ASN A 21 -5.23 -6.18 2.26
N ILE A 22 -5.62 -6.85 3.35
CA ILE A 22 -5.64 -8.32 3.45
C ILE A 22 -7.09 -8.79 3.26
N SER A 23 -7.44 -9.16 2.03
CA SER A 23 -8.79 -9.59 1.65
C SER A 23 -8.74 -10.56 0.48
N LEU A 24 -9.79 -11.36 0.28
CA LEU A 24 -9.87 -12.30 -0.85
C LEU A 24 -9.77 -11.56 -2.19
N ALA A 25 -10.44 -10.40 -2.30
CA ALA A 25 -10.38 -9.54 -3.48
C ALA A 25 -8.95 -9.12 -3.83
N ASN A 26 -8.15 -8.74 -2.83
CA ASN A 26 -6.76 -8.32 -3.05
C ASN A 26 -5.84 -9.50 -3.35
N LEU A 27 -5.94 -10.60 -2.57
CA LEU A 27 -5.14 -11.80 -2.80
C LEU A 27 -5.42 -12.41 -4.18
N SER A 28 -6.67 -12.39 -4.65
CA SER A 28 -7.04 -12.87 -5.99
C SER A 28 -6.32 -12.11 -7.13
N LYS A 29 -5.98 -10.84 -6.92
CA LYS A 29 -5.30 -9.97 -7.90
C LYS A 29 -3.78 -9.96 -7.74
N MET A 30 -3.27 -10.46 -6.61
CA MET A 30 -1.86 -10.52 -6.30
C MET A 30 -1.10 -11.46 -7.25
N ASP A 31 0.17 -11.15 -7.50
CA ASP A 31 1.11 -12.08 -8.11
C ASP A 31 1.35 -13.26 -7.16
N PRO A 32 1.02 -14.50 -7.55
CA PRO A 32 1.09 -15.66 -6.67
C PRO A 32 2.46 -15.84 -6.00
N ARG A 33 3.54 -15.51 -6.70
CA ARG A 33 4.92 -15.69 -6.23
C ARG A 33 5.26 -14.81 -5.03
N LEU A 34 4.54 -13.69 -4.84
CA LEU A 34 4.72 -12.82 -3.68
C LEU A 34 4.22 -13.46 -2.38
N ALA A 35 3.33 -14.46 -2.43
CA ALA A 35 2.84 -15.13 -1.23
C ALA A 35 3.99 -15.77 -0.41
N ARG A 36 5.09 -16.13 -1.08
CA ARG A 36 6.33 -16.65 -0.46
C ARG A 36 7.02 -15.69 0.51
N LEU A 37 6.64 -14.41 0.50
CA LEU A 37 7.13 -13.45 1.50
C LEU A 37 6.55 -13.76 2.89
N TRP A 38 5.37 -14.37 2.97
CA TRP A 38 4.65 -14.61 4.22
C TRP A 38 4.56 -16.08 4.61
N THR A 39 4.90 -17.01 3.73
CA THR A 39 4.78 -18.44 4.01
C THR A 39 5.76 -19.28 3.22
N ASP A 40 6.17 -20.40 3.79
CA ASP A 40 6.97 -21.44 3.14
C ASP A 40 6.11 -22.63 2.65
N ILE A 41 4.77 -22.49 2.67
CA ILE A 41 3.85 -23.50 2.13
C ILE A 41 4.21 -23.84 0.69
N LYS A 42 4.52 -25.11 0.44
CA LYS A 42 4.87 -25.60 -0.90
C LYS A 42 3.66 -25.49 -1.83
N GLY A 43 3.87 -24.91 -3.01
CA GLY A 43 2.81 -24.75 -4.00
C GLY A 43 1.81 -23.63 -3.70
N ILE A 44 2.13 -22.70 -2.78
CA ILE A 44 1.27 -21.56 -2.43
C ILE A 44 0.76 -20.79 -3.66
N GLU A 45 1.56 -20.73 -4.74
CA GLU A 45 1.14 -20.06 -5.97
C GLU A 45 -0.08 -20.71 -6.63
N GLU A 46 -0.22 -22.03 -6.54
CA GLU A 46 -1.35 -22.75 -7.09
C GLU A 46 -2.63 -22.38 -6.35
N TYR A 47 -2.57 -22.29 -5.01
CA TYR A 47 -3.71 -21.85 -4.19
C TYR A 47 -4.12 -20.41 -4.51
N ILE A 48 -3.17 -19.49 -4.70
CA ILE A 48 -3.48 -18.12 -5.13
C ILE A 48 -4.07 -18.10 -6.53
N ASN A 49 -3.61 -18.96 -7.44
CA ASN A 49 -4.21 -19.08 -8.77
C ASN A 49 -5.64 -19.64 -8.71
N LYS A 50 -5.88 -20.68 -7.92
CA LYS A 50 -7.22 -21.23 -7.66
C LYS A 50 -8.16 -20.17 -7.08
N LEU A 51 -7.71 -19.44 -6.05
CA LEU A 51 -8.44 -18.29 -5.50
C LEU A 51 -8.73 -17.24 -6.59
N SER A 52 -7.77 -16.94 -7.45
CA SER A 52 -7.92 -16.00 -8.55
C SER A 52 -8.97 -16.44 -9.56
N THR A 53 -9.02 -17.73 -9.89
CA THR A 53 -10.04 -18.33 -10.78
C THR A 53 -11.41 -18.28 -10.12
N TRP A 54 -11.51 -18.76 -8.88
CA TRP A 54 -12.76 -18.75 -8.12
C TRP A 54 -13.34 -17.34 -7.94
N TRP A 55 -12.52 -16.36 -7.56
CA TRP A 55 -12.98 -14.97 -7.38
C TRP A 55 -13.53 -14.35 -8.68
N ARG A 56 -12.98 -14.77 -9.83
CA ARG A 56 -13.45 -14.33 -11.16
C ARG A 56 -14.71 -15.08 -11.62
N SER A 57 -14.94 -16.30 -11.14
CA SER A 57 -16.13 -17.09 -11.50
C SER A 57 -17.39 -16.71 -10.73
N LEU A 58 -17.25 -15.93 -9.65
CA LEU A 58 -18.41 -15.43 -8.89
C LEU A 58 -19.33 -14.59 -9.79
N GLU A 59 -20.64 -14.76 -9.60
CA GLU A 59 -21.67 -14.03 -10.34
C GLU A 59 -21.58 -12.52 -10.08
N ARG A 60 -21.63 -11.72 -11.15
CA ARG A 60 -21.54 -10.25 -11.10
C ARG A 60 -22.67 -9.56 -11.85
N GLU A 61 -23.67 -10.34 -12.25
CA GLU A 61 -24.85 -9.84 -12.94
C GLU A 61 -26.05 -9.83 -12.00
N GLY A 62 -26.99 -8.92 -12.25
CA GLY A 62 -28.19 -8.78 -11.44
C GLY A 62 -28.26 -7.49 -10.62
N LYS A 63 -29.19 -7.49 -9.67
CA LYS A 63 -29.51 -6.35 -8.80
C LYS A 63 -28.66 -6.38 -7.54
N CYS A 64 -28.34 -5.20 -7.02
CA CYS A 64 -27.63 -5.09 -5.76
C CYS A 64 -28.45 -5.71 -4.62
N GLU A 65 -27.84 -6.63 -3.88
CA GLU A 65 -28.47 -7.35 -2.76
C GLU A 65 -28.78 -6.46 -1.54
N ILE A 66 -28.31 -5.21 -1.54
CA ILE A 66 -28.56 -4.25 -0.45
C ILE A 66 -29.72 -3.32 -0.79
N CYS A 67 -29.62 -2.56 -1.89
CA CYS A 67 -30.65 -1.60 -2.25
C CYS A 67 -31.79 -2.21 -3.09
N GLY A 68 -31.55 -3.32 -3.79
CA GLY A 68 -32.52 -3.95 -4.70
C GLY A 68 -32.85 -3.15 -5.97
N VAL A 69 -32.33 -1.92 -6.11
CA VAL A 69 -32.68 -1.00 -7.22
C VAL A 69 -31.57 -0.93 -8.26
N ASN A 70 -30.33 -0.66 -7.85
CA ASN A 70 -29.22 -0.48 -8.78
C ASN A 70 -28.68 -1.82 -9.29
N LYS A 71 -28.17 -1.83 -10.53
CA LYS A 71 -27.38 -2.95 -11.05
C LYS A 71 -26.11 -3.12 -10.21
N ALA A 72 -25.82 -4.35 -9.81
CA ALA A 72 -24.60 -4.65 -9.08
C ALA A 72 -23.37 -4.66 -10.00
N LYS A 73 -22.21 -4.43 -9.39
CA LYS A 73 -20.91 -4.37 -10.08
C LYS A 73 -19.77 -4.98 -9.26
N GLU A 74 -19.90 -4.96 -7.95
CA GLU A 74 -18.84 -5.33 -7.02
C GLU A 74 -19.28 -6.50 -6.14
N ILE A 75 -18.30 -7.26 -5.67
CA ILE A 75 -18.51 -8.29 -4.65
C ILE A 75 -17.89 -7.76 -3.37
N ASP A 76 -18.71 -7.58 -2.35
CA ASP A 76 -18.32 -7.14 -1.02
C ASP A 76 -18.12 -8.35 -0.11
N GLU A 77 -16.98 -8.38 0.58
CA GLU A 77 -16.68 -9.39 1.60
C GLU A 77 -17.36 -8.98 2.92
N VAL A 78 -18.27 -9.80 3.44
CA VAL A 78 -18.99 -9.50 4.68
C VAL A 78 -18.25 -10.09 5.86
N TRP A 79 -17.68 -9.22 6.69
CA TRP A 79 -16.88 -9.60 7.86
C TRP A 79 -17.61 -9.38 9.17
N GLU A 80 -17.54 -10.36 10.05
CA GLU A 80 -17.89 -10.25 11.47
C GLU A 80 -16.60 -10.12 12.30
N TYR A 81 -16.59 -9.19 13.25
CA TYR A 81 -15.45 -8.97 14.16
C TYR A 81 -15.83 -9.37 15.59
N LYS A 82 -15.07 -10.30 16.16
CA LYS A 82 -15.21 -10.72 17.58
C LYS A 82 -13.93 -10.37 18.33
N ILE A 83 -14.07 -9.75 19.50
CA ILE A 83 -12.95 -9.46 20.38
C ILE A 83 -13.07 -10.33 21.63
N SER A 84 -11.98 -11.01 21.99
CA SER A 84 -11.86 -11.74 23.25
C SER A 84 -10.50 -11.41 23.86
N GLU A 85 -10.53 -10.91 25.10
CA GLU A 85 -9.36 -10.34 25.79
C GLU A 85 -8.72 -9.21 24.95
N GLU A 86 -7.62 -9.50 24.26
CA GLU A 86 -6.87 -8.59 23.39
C GLU A 86 -6.67 -9.15 21.97
N LYS A 87 -7.43 -10.18 21.60
CA LYS A 87 -7.36 -10.83 20.30
C LYS A 87 -8.63 -10.53 19.51
N GLY A 88 -8.44 -10.14 18.25
CA GLY A 88 -9.50 -9.95 17.29
C GLY A 88 -9.60 -11.14 16.35
N LEU A 89 -10.83 -11.57 16.08
CA LEU A 89 -11.17 -12.54 15.05
C LEU A 89 -12.00 -11.84 13.97
N ALA A 90 -11.50 -11.85 12.73
CA ALA A 90 -12.23 -11.44 11.54
C ALA A 90 -12.76 -12.68 10.82
N ARG A 91 -14.06 -12.95 10.98
CA ARG A 91 -14.72 -14.08 10.32
C ARG A 91 -15.43 -13.60 9.06
N LEU A 92 -15.14 -14.23 7.93
CA LEU A 92 -15.92 -14.01 6.72
C LEU A 92 -17.25 -14.75 6.87
N THR A 93 -18.37 -14.04 6.83
CA THR A 93 -19.71 -14.65 6.97
C THR A 93 -20.43 -14.79 5.64
N GLY A 94 -19.94 -14.13 4.59
CA GLY A 94 -20.46 -14.30 3.24
C GLY A 94 -19.91 -13.28 2.26
N LEU A 95 -20.40 -13.37 1.03
CA LEU A 95 -20.13 -12.41 -0.04
C LEU A 95 -21.47 -11.80 -0.48
N LYS A 96 -21.46 -10.50 -0.81
CA LYS A 96 -22.64 -9.82 -1.35
C LYS A 96 -22.32 -9.11 -2.65
N LEU A 97 -23.17 -9.32 -3.64
CA LEU A 97 -23.19 -8.61 -4.92
C LEU A 97 -23.84 -7.23 -4.73
N VAL A 98 -23.04 -6.17 -4.86
CA VAL A 98 -23.45 -4.80 -4.52
C VAL A 98 -23.19 -3.81 -5.66
N CYS A 99 -23.96 -2.72 -5.68
CA CYS A 99 -23.69 -1.58 -6.57
C CYS A 99 -22.57 -0.69 -6.00
N ASP A 100 -21.97 0.13 -6.87
CA ASP A 100 -20.93 1.10 -6.54
C ASP A 100 -21.33 2.06 -5.40
N LYS A 101 -22.56 2.57 -5.39
CA LYS A 101 -23.08 3.46 -4.33
C LYS A 101 -23.20 2.75 -2.98
N CYS A 102 -23.75 1.53 -2.95
CA CYS A 102 -23.84 0.74 -1.71
C CYS A 102 -22.44 0.36 -1.21
N HIS A 103 -21.54 -0.05 -2.10
CA HIS A 103 -20.16 -0.37 -1.75
C HIS A 103 -19.43 0.85 -1.15
N LEU A 104 -19.59 2.03 -1.76
CA LEU A 104 -19.03 3.28 -1.22
C LEU A 104 -19.57 3.63 0.18
N ALA A 105 -20.87 3.39 0.41
CA ALA A 105 -21.51 3.63 1.70
C ALA A 105 -21.18 2.58 2.78
N ILE A 106 -20.83 1.35 2.40
CA ILE A 106 -20.24 0.37 3.31
C ILE A 106 -18.86 0.87 3.78
N HIS A 107 -18.04 1.34 2.83
CA HIS A 107 -16.67 1.81 3.07
C HIS A 107 -16.59 3.32 3.33
N LEU A 108 -17.36 3.84 4.30
CA LEU A 108 -17.40 5.29 4.61
C LEU A 108 -16.02 5.90 4.91
N GLY A 109 -15.10 5.14 5.51
CA GLY A 109 -13.72 5.58 5.73
C GLY A 109 -13.01 5.93 4.41
N TYR A 110 -13.12 5.04 3.42
CA TYR A 110 -12.60 5.27 2.08
C TYR A 110 -13.31 6.44 1.38
N ALA A 111 -14.65 6.51 1.47
CA ALA A 111 -15.43 7.62 0.94
C ALA A 111 -14.96 8.98 1.49
N SER A 112 -14.59 9.04 2.78
CA SER A 112 -14.00 10.23 3.39
C SER A 112 -12.65 10.61 2.78
N VAL A 113 -11.76 9.63 2.57
CA VAL A 113 -10.43 9.86 1.98
C VAL A 113 -10.52 10.41 0.56
N ILE A 114 -11.50 9.97 -0.23
CA ILE A 114 -11.68 10.41 -1.62
C ILE A 114 -12.64 11.61 -1.78
N GLY A 115 -13.07 12.23 -0.68
CA GLY A 115 -13.95 13.41 -0.72
C GLY A 115 -15.41 13.13 -1.10
N LYS A 116 -15.86 11.87 -1.03
CA LYS A 116 -17.22 11.44 -1.39
C LYS A 116 -18.11 11.09 -0.19
N LEU A 117 -17.75 11.54 1.00
CA LEU A 117 -18.48 11.19 2.23
C LEU A 117 -19.95 11.64 2.21
N GLN A 118 -20.24 12.84 1.71
CA GLN A 118 -21.61 13.35 1.66
C GLN A 118 -22.49 12.56 0.68
N GLU A 119 -21.94 12.19 -0.48
CA GLU A 119 -22.62 11.33 -1.46
C GLU A 119 -23.00 9.98 -0.83
N ALA A 120 -22.07 9.37 -0.10
CA ALA A 120 -22.30 8.11 0.59
C ALA A 120 -23.36 8.21 1.70
N LEU A 121 -23.39 9.31 2.47
CA LEU A 121 -24.40 9.55 3.51
C LEU A 121 -25.79 9.79 2.92
N HIS A 122 -25.91 10.54 1.82
CA HIS A 122 -27.19 10.72 1.14
C HIS A 122 -27.73 9.39 0.60
N TRP A 123 -26.85 8.52 0.09
CA TRP A 123 -27.26 7.19 -0.35
C TRP A 123 -27.71 6.31 0.83
N LEU A 124 -27.02 6.39 1.97
CA LEU A 124 -27.41 5.71 3.21
C LEU A 124 -28.81 6.13 3.68
N VAL A 125 -29.11 7.43 3.64
CA VAL A 125 -30.44 8.02 3.91
C VAL A 125 -31.51 7.42 3.00
N GLN A 126 -31.25 7.40 1.68
CA GLN A 126 -32.21 6.93 0.70
C GLN A 126 -32.51 5.43 0.83
N VAL A 127 -31.49 4.59 1.02
CA VAL A 127 -31.66 3.13 1.06
C VAL A 127 -32.37 2.67 2.34
N ASN A 128 -32.08 3.32 3.47
CA ASN A 128 -32.67 2.96 4.75
C ASN A 128 -33.96 3.72 5.09
N ASN A 129 -34.32 4.73 4.30
CA ASN A 129 -35.44 5.64 4.60
C ASN A 129 -35.32 6.29 5.99
N ILE A 130 -34.16 6.87 6.28
CA ILE A 130 -33.84 7.54 7.54
C ILE A 130 -33.50 9.01 7.31
N THR A 131 -33.54 9.83 8.36
CA THR A 131 -33.10 11.23 8.31
C THR A 131 -31.57 11.34 8.18
N LEU A 132 -31.11 12.49 7.68
CA LEU A 132 -29.68 12.79 7.65
C LEU A 132 -29.05 12.84 9.05
N SER A 133 -29.83 13.20 10.07
CA SER A 133 -29.38 13.19 11.46
C SER A 133 -29.08 11.76 11.93
N GLU A 134 -29.99 10.81 11.69
CA GLU A 134 -29.79 9.40 12.01
C GLU A 134 -28.61 8.80 11.24
N ALA A 135 -28.45 9.13 9.95
CA ALA A 135 -27.31 8.71 9.15
C ALA A 135 -25.96 9.21 9.73
N ARG A 136 -25.93 10.43 10.29
CA ARG A 136 -24.76 10.98 10.98
C ARG A 136 -24.47 10.27 12.30
N THR A 137 -25.51 9.88 13.03
CA THR A 137 -25.38 9.03 14.23
C THR A 137 -24.78 7.68 13.88
N ILE A 138 -25.33 6.97 12.89
CA ILE A 138 -24.82 5.69 12.38
C ILE A 138 -23.35 5.80 11.96
N LYS A 139 -22.99 6.87 11.22
CA LYS A 139 -21.59 7.14 10.89
C LYS A 139 -20.74 7.24 12.14
N SER A 140 -21.16 8.03 13.13
CA SER A 140 -20.36 8.29 14.33
C SER A 140 -20.14 7.02 15.15
N GLU A 141 -21.16 6.18 15.27
CA GLU A 141 -21.05 4.86 15.88
C GLU A 141 -20.13 3.91 15.11
N ALA A 142 -20.24 3.88 13.78
CA ALA A 142 -19.39 3.05 12.95
C ALA A 142 -17.91 3.45 13.07
N PHE A 143 -17.60 4.75 13.12
CA PHE A 143 -16.23 5.23 13.32
C PHE A 143 -15.71 4.97 14.74
N ARG A 144 -16.56 5.09 15.77
CA ARG A 144 -16.19 4.69 17.15
C ARG A 144 -15.86 3.20 17.25
N LYS A 145 -16.69 2.36 16.64
CA LYS A 145 -16.44 0.92 16.55
C LYS A 145 -15.13 0.63 15.80
N TRP A 146 -14.91 1.30 14.67
CA TRP A 146 -13.68 1.16 13.89
C TRP A 146 -12.42 1.55 14.68
N ASP A 147 -12.49 2.64 15.44
CA ASP A 147 -11.39 3.12 16.29
C ASP A 147 -11.02 2.08 17.35
N PHE A 148 -12.03 1.58 18.07
CA PHE A 148 -11.87 0.49 19.04
C PHE A 148 -11.31 -0.79 18.41
N LEU A 149 -11.84 -1.24 17.27
CA LEU A 149 -11.31 -2.44 16.62
C LEU A 149 -9.89 -2.23 16.09
N SER A 150 -9.56 -1.02 15.66
CA SER A 150 -8.23 -0.68 15.14
C SER A 150 -7.16 -0.60 16.22
N SER A 151 -7.53 -0.45 17.49
CA SER A 151 -6.57 -0.50 18.61
C SER A 151 -6.14 -1.93 18.97
N ILE A 152 -6.75 -2.96 18.38
CA ILE A 152 -6.43 -4.36 18.64
C ILE A 152 -5.23 -4.79 17.79
N ASN A 153 -4.16 -5.26 18.43
CA ASN A 153 -2.88 -5.55 17.77
C ASN A 153 -2.74 -6.99 17.27
N LYS A 154 -3.57 -7.92 17.76
CA LYS A 154 -3.47 -9.36 17.46
C LYS A 154 -4.73 -9.81 16.76
N TRP A 155 -4.66 -9.96 15.44
CA TRP A 155 -5.78 -10.39 14.63
C TRP A 155 -5.55 -11.77 14.01
N THR A 156 -6.65 -12.49 13.80
CA THR A 156 -6.71 -13.68 12.97
C THR A 156 -7.91 -13.64 12.03
N PHE A 157 -7.80 -14.32 10.90
CA PHE A 157 -8.86 -14.54 9.93
C PHE A 157 -9.47 -15.93 10.09
N ASP A 158 -10.78 -16.02 9.84
CA ASP A 158 -11.56 -17.26 9.75
C ASP A 158 -12.38 -17.23 8.44
N LEU A 159 -12.08 -18.18 7.56
CA LEU A 159 -12.71 -18.40 6.26
C LEU A 159 -13.51 -19.71 6.21
N SER A 160 -13.77 -20.34 7.36
CA SER A 160 -14.45 -21.64 7.43
C SER A 160 -15.80 -21.69 6.70
N SER A 161 -16.49 -20.55 6.56
CA SER A 161 -17.72 -20.41 5.79
C SER A 161 -17.59 -20.71 4.29
N LEU A 162 -16.37 -20.67 3.74
CA LEU A 162 -16.09 -20.96 2.34
C LEU A 162 -15.71 -22.43 2.09
N GLY A 163 -15.51 -23.22 3.15
CA GLY A 163 -15.11 -24.63 3.07
C GLY A 163 -13.60 -24.88 3.16
N GLU A 164 -13.25 -26.15 3.28
CA GLU A 164 -11.88 -26.60 3.61
C GLU A 164 -10.82 -26.20 2.57
N ASP A 165 -11.21 -26.06 1.31
CA ASP A 165 -10.31 -25.65 0.21
C ASP A 165 -9.67 -24.26 0.43
N PHE A 166 -10.26 -23.43 1.31
CA PHE A 166 -9.76 -22.11 1.65
C PHE A 166 -8.80 -22.10 2.84
N LYS A 167 -8.55 -23.25 3.49
CA LYS A 167 -7.71 -23.31 4.68
C LYS A 167 -6.30 -22.76 4.45
N VAL A 168 -5.69 -23.08 3.31
CA VAL A 168 -4.36 -22.57 2.94
C VAL A 168 -4.37 -21.05 2.71
N ILE A 169 -5.47 -20.49 2.20
CA ILE A 169 -5.63 -19.04 2.02
C ILE A 169 -5.82 -18.36 3.38
N GLU A 170 -6.61 -18.96 4.26
CA GLU A 170 -6.78 -18.51 5.65
C GLU A 170 -5.44 -18.47 6.38
N ASP A 171 -4.65 -19.53 6.29
CA ASP A 171 -3.32 -19.63 6.90
C ASP A 171 -2.38 -18.55 6.35
N LEU A 172 -2.41 -18.29 5.04
CA LEU A 172 -1.66 -17.20 4.44
C LEU A 172 -2.11 -15.83 4.98
N MET A 173 -3.41 -15.54 5.00
CA MET A 173 -3.94 -14.27 5.53
C MET A 173 -3.57 -14.08 7.00
N ASN A 174 -3.59 -15.15 7.79
CA ASN A 174 -3.13 -15.17 9.17
C ASN A 174 -1.63 -14.91 9.31
N SER A 175 -0.79 -15.43 8.42
CA SER A 175 0.64 -15.10 8.38
C SER A 175 0.89 -13.66 7.94
N MET A 176 0.08 -13.13 7.02
CA MET A 176 0.17 -11.75 6.55
C MET A 176 -0.13 -10.75 7.66
N VAL A 177 -1.24 -10.93 8.39
CA VAL A 177 -1.64 -9.99 9.47
C VAL A 177 -0.71 -10.03 10.67
N LYS A 178 -0.06 -11.18 10.93
CA LYS A 178 0.96 -11.32 11.98
C LYS A 178 2.33 -10.80 11.55
N SER A 179 2.55 -10.56 10.26
CA SER A 179 3.84 -10.14 9.75
C SER A 179 4.15 -8.72 10.17
N SER A 180 5.27 -8.54 10.86
CA SER A 180 5.84 -7.23 11.13
C SER A 180 6.81 -6.77 10.04
N LEU A 181 7.12 -7.63 9.05
CA LEU A 181 8.14 -7.37 8.02
C LEU A 181 7.57 -6.80 6.73
N TYR A 182 6.35 -7.18 6.35
CA TYR A 182 5.77 -6.78 5.07
C TYR A 182 4.38 -6.18 5.24
N VAL A 183 4.14 -5.06 4.58
CA VAL A 183 2.85 -4.36 4.58
C VAL A 183 2.39 -4.13 3.15
N ILE A 184 1.12 -4.40 2.85
CA ILE A 184 0.54 -4.05 1.55
C ILE A 184 -0.07 -2.66 1.66
N ASP A 185 0.38 -1.74 0.80
CA ASP A 185 -0.22 -0.42 0.67
C ASP A 185 -0.11 0.11 -0.78
N LYS A 186 -1.19 0.72 -1.27
CA LYS A 186 -1.28 1.38 -2.58
C LYS A 186 -0.76 0.52 -3.75
N GLY A 187 -1.07 -0.77 -3.73
CA GLY A 187 -0.66 -1.71 -4.79
C GLY A 187 0.81 -2.15 -4.73
N PHE A 188 1.48 -1.94 -3.59
CA PHE A 188 2.85 -2.40 -3.35
C PHE A 188 2.93 -3.23 -2.07
N VAL A 189 3.83 -4.22 -2.06
CA VAL A 189 4.38 -4.78 -0.83
C VAL A 189 5.54 -3.89 -0.42
N TRP A 190 5.44 -3.31 0.77
CA TRP A 190 6.47 -2.54 1.43
C TRP A 190 7.15 -3.40 2.48
N ILE A 191 8.44 -3.14 2.71
CA ILE A 191 9.11 -3.64 3.91
C ILE A 191 8.78 -2.68 5.04
N ALA A 192 8.16 -3.19 6.11
CA ALA A 192 7.83 -2.40 7.28
C ALA A 192 9.12 -1.91 7.94
N LYS A 193 9.18 -0.62 8.25
CA LYS A 193 10.33 -0.02 8.91
C LYS A 193 10.32 -0.40 10.38
N HIS A 194 11.22 -1.28 10.81
CA HIS A 194 11.61 -1.34 12.22
C HIS A 194 12.84 -0.47 12.42
N GLY A 195 12.71 0.63 13.18
CA GLY A 195 13.88 1.33 13.71
C GLY A 195 14.78 2.07 12.70
N CYS A 196 14.33 2.36 11.47
CA CYS A 196 15.08 3.23 10.57
C CYS A 196 15.08 4.66 11.17
N LYS A 197 16.13 5.00 11.93
CA LYS A 197 16.30 6.30 12.60
C LYS A 197 15.92 7.42 11.64
N ASP A 198 15.14 8.37 12.13
CA ASP A 198 14.88 9.60 11.39
C ASP A 198 16.21 10.21 10.98
N TYR A 199 16.42 10.30 9.68
CA TYR A 199 17.63 10.87 9.14
C TYR A 199 17.53 12.39 9.27
N GLU A 200 18.40 12.95 10.08
CA GLU A 200 18.55 14.39 10.17
C GLU A 200 19.14 14.90 8.85
N LEU A 201 18.34 15.67 8.11
CA LEU A 201 18.76 16.26 6.86
C LEU A 201 19.74 17.40 7.14
N ASP A 202 21.00 17.25 6.73
CA ASP A 202 21.94 18.38 6.71
C ASP A 202 21.59 19.33 5.57
N LEU A 203 20.93 20.42 5.95
CA LEU A 203 20.43 21.42 5.03
C LEU A 203 21.57 22.21 4.36
N ASN A 204 22.64 22.49 5.11
CA ASN A 204 23.78 23.24 4.59
C ASN A 204 24.56 22.41 3.58
N LYS A 205 24.80 21.12 3.87
CA LYS A 205 25.38 20.17 2.90
C LYS A 205 24.49 20.05 1.67
N THR A 206 23.17 19.97 1.85
CA THR A 206 22.21 19.87 0.74
C THR A 206 22.24 21.11 -0.13
N ILE A 207 22.10 22.32 0.44
CA ILE A 207 22.12 23.59 -0.31
C ILE A 207 23.47 23.75 -1.03
N LYS A 208 24.59 23.43 -0.38
CA LYS A 208 25.91 23.44 -1.00
C LYS A 208 25.97 22.51 -2.21
N SER A 209 25.47 21.28 -2.05
CA SER A 209 25.42 20.28 -3.13
C SER A 209 24.61 20.76 -4.33
N VAL A 210 23.51 21.49 -4.10
CA VAL A 210 22.71 22.08 -5.17
C VAL A 210 23.47 23.15 -5.98
N HIS A 211 24.44 23.84 -5.37
CA HIS A 211 25.28 24.83 -6.06
C HIS A 211 26.53 24.21 -6.71
N GLU A 212 26.94 23.00 -6.30
CA GLU A 212 28.14 22.29 -6.79
C GLU A 212 27.78 21.07 -7.66
N ILE A 213 26.85 21.23 -8.62
CA ILE A 213 26.30 20.10 -9.42
C ILE A 213 27.40 19.38 -10.21
N ASP A 214 28.32 20.10 -10.84
CA ASP A 214 29.42 19.49 -11.59
C ASP A 214 30.25 18.56 -10.72
N ARG A 215 30.55 18.99 -9.49
CA ARG A 215 31.28 18.18 -8.52
C ARG A 215 30.50 16.94 -8.09
N LEU A 216 29.17 17.04 -7.98
CA LEU A 216 28.32 15.88 -7.70
C LEU A 216 28.35 14.87 -8.85
N ILE A 217 28.30 15.36 -10.09
CA ILE A 217 28.35 14.53 -11.30
C ILE A 217 29.70 13.81 -11.37
N GLU A 218 30.81 14.54 -11.23
CA GLU A 218 32.15 13.96 -11.21
C GLU A 218 32.29 12.89 -10.12
N LYS A 219 31.74 13.14 -8.92
CA LYS A 219 31.76 12.19 -7.82
C LYS A 219 30.93 10.93 -8.14
N ALA A 220 29.75 11.10 -8.73
CA ALA A 220 28.90 9.97 -9.14
C ALA A 220 29.57 9.14 -10.24
N GLU A 221 30.19 9.78 -11.23
CA GLU A 221 30.91 9.13 -12.32
C GLU A 221 32.13 8.36 -11.81
N LYS A 222 32.87 8.89 -10.83
CA LYS A 222 33.95 8.16 -10.12
C LYS A 222 33.45 6.88 -9.44
N TYR A 223 32.20 6.87 -8.99
CA TYR A 223 31.54 5.69 -8.44
C TYR A 223 30.91 4.77 -9.50
N GLY A 224 31.10 5.07 -10.79
CA GLY A 224 30.51 4.34 -11.91
C GLY A 224 29.00 4.57 -12.07
N ILE A 225 28.45 5.65 -11.49
CA ILE A 225 27.05 6.01 -11.60
C ILE A 225 26.89 6.98 -12.77
N ARG A 226 26.22 6.54 -13.84
CA ARG A 226 25.89 7.40 -14.97
C ARG A 226 24.80 8.40 -14.58
N VAL A 227 25.12 9.69 -14.67
CA VAL A 227 24.18 10.76 -14.37
C VAL A 227 23.55 11.33 -15.64
N MET A 228 22.24 11.56 -15.59
CA MET A 228 21.52 12.30 -16.62
C MET A 228 21.63 13.80 -16.30
N ARG A 229 22.68 14.43 -16.83
CA ARG A 229 23.10 15.80 -16.48
C ARG A 229 21.97 16.83 -16.61
N ARG A 230 21.32 16.90 -17.77
CA ARG A 230 20.26 17.89 -18.06
C ARG A 230 19.10 17.77 -17.06
N GLU A 231 18.71 16.56 -16.74
CA GLU A 231 17.64 16.24 -15.82
C GLU A 231 18.03 16.60 -14.37
N LEU A 232 19.29 16.34 -13.98
CA LEU A 232 19.81 16.74 -12.68
C LEU A 232 19.90 18.27 -12.55
N GLU A 233 20.34 18.98 -13.59
CA GLU A 233 20.39 20.45 -13.62
C GLU A 233 18.98 21.06 -13.54
N PHE A 234 18.03 20.49 -14.28
CA PHE A 234 16.63 20.91 -14.21
C PHE A 234 16.08 20.75 -12.79
N ILE A 235 16.24 19.58 -12.17
CA ILE A 235 15.63 19.30 -10.87
C ILE A 235 16.21 20.18 -9.74
N THR A 236 17.51 20.42 -9.77
CA THR A 236 18.19 21.28 -8.81
C THR A 236 17.80 22.74 -8.98
N SER A 237 17.62 23.22 -10.22
CA SER A 237 17.12 24.57 -10.48
C SER A 237 15.72 24.79 -9.89
N VAL A 238 14.83 23.80 -10.01
CA VAL A 238 13.49 23.89 -9.42
C VAL A 238 13.57 23.84 -7.89
N LEU A 239 14.43 23.00 -7.32
CA LEU A 239 14.67 22.98 -5.87
C LEU A 239 15.17 24.34 -5.36
N LEU A 240 16.13 24.99 -6.04
CA LEU A 240 16.60 26.34 -5.69
C LEU A 240 15.48 27.38 -5.74
N SER A 241 14.66 27.36 -6.80
CA SER A 241 13.54 28.30 -6.95
C SER A 241 12.53 28.18 -5.80
N LYS A 242 12.34 26.95 -5.31
CA LYS A 242 11.47 26.63 -4.18
C LYS A 242 12.08 27.08 -2.87
N VAL A 243 13.33 26.71 -2.58
CA VAL A 243 14.05 27.10 -1.35
C VAL A 243 14.09 28.62 -1.17
N LYS A 244 14.26 29.40 -2.26
CA LYS A 244 14.31 30.87 -2.21
C LYS A 244 12.99 31.54 -1.84
N LYS A 245 11.84 30.88 -2.04
CA LYS A 245 10.51 31.49 -1.86
C LYS A 245 9.93 31.31 -0.47
N ASP A 246 10.42 30.37 0.35
CA ASP A 246 9.86 30.12 1.68
C ASP A 246 10.82 29.32 2.61
N ARG A 247 11.25 29.94 3.72
CA ARG A 247 12.10 29.25 4.73
C ARG A 247 11.32 28.20 5.54
N GLY A 248 9.99 28.23 5.56
CA GLY A 248 9.14 27.24 6.25
C GLY A 248 9.02 25.88 5.53
N MET A 249 9.64 25.75 4.35
CA MET A 249 9.41 24.63 3.44
C MET A 249 10.36 23.42 3.64
N LEU A 250 11.07 23.36 4.78
CA LEU A 250 12.07 22.32 5.08
C LEU A 250 11.49 20.89 5.06
N ASP A 251 10.29 20.72 5.63
CA ASP A 251 9.60 19.42 5.62
C ASP A 251 9.07 19.05 4.23
N LEU A 252 8.75 20.03 3.41
CA LEU A 252 8.39 19.80 2.01
C LEU A 252 9.62 19.35 1.20
N LEU A 253 10.77 20.01 1.40
CA LEU A 253 12.03 19.65 0.73
C LEU A 253 12.48 18.23 1.08
N ARG A 254 12.35 17.81 2.34
CA ARG A 254 12.65 16.43 2.76
C ARG A 254 11.90 15.37 1.94
N LYS A 255 10.65 15.63 1.56
CA LYS A 255 9.85 14.72 0.71
C LYS A 255 10.27 14.75 -0.76
N HIS A 256 10.89 15.84 -1.21
CA HIS A 256 11.34 16.02 -2.59
C HIS A 256 12.79 15.58 -2.83
N LEU A 257 13.58 15.42 -1.77
CA LEU A 257 14.98 14.96 -1.82
C LEU A 257 15.11 13.44 -1.85
N ILE A 258 14.04 12.69 -1.63
CA ILE A 258 14.07 11.22 -1.72
C ILE A 258 14.44 10.82 -3.16
N GLY A 259 15.31 9.83 -3.27
CA GLY A 259 15.52 9.13 -4.54
C GLY A 259 15.39 7.63 -4.36
N LYS A 260 15.50 6.90 -5.46
CA LYS A 260 15.29 5.45 -5.48
C LYS A 260 16.14 4.76 -6.53
N TRP A 261 16.72 3.65 -6.12
CA TRP A 261 17.19 2.60 -7.01
C TRP A 261 15.99 1.76 -7.46
N MET A 262 15.95 1.43 -8.75
CA MET A 262 14.94 0.59 -9.38
C MET A 262 15.66 -0.55 -10.10
N ILE A 263 15.32 -1.79 -9.75
CA ILE A 263 15.93 -3.00 -10.30
C ILE A 263 14.83 -3.82 -10.95
N PHE A 264 14.94 -4.09 -12.24
CA PHE A 264 13.95 -4.89 -12.98
C PHE A 264 14.45 -6.31 -13.18
N LEU A 265 13.76 -7.28 -12.62
CA LEU A 265 14.16 -8.70 -12.60
C LEU A 265 12.99 -9.60 -13.02
N PRO A 266 13.25 -10.82 -13.54
CA PRO A 266 12.24 -11.87 -13.54
C PRO A 266 11.59 -11.99 -12.16
N THR A 267 10.27 -12.20 -12.11
CA THR A 267 9.53 -12.06 -10.85
C THR A 267 10.06 -12.94 -9.71
N MET A 268 10.46 -14.19 -9.98
CA MET A 268 11.02 -15.07 -8.93
C MET A 268 12.31 -14.51 -8.34
N GLU A 269 13.21 -13.99 -9.19
CA GLU A 269 14.44 -13.34 -8.75
C GLU A 269 14.13 -12.04 -7.98
N ALA A 270 13.12 -11.28 -8.41
CA ALA A 270 12.67 -10.09 -7.70
C ALA A 270 12.18 -10.41 -6.29
N VAL A 271 11.36 -11.47 -6.13
CA VAL A 271 10.87 -11.91 -4.82
C VAL A 271 12.02 -12.40 -3.94
N SER A 272 12.94 -13.19 -4.50
CA SER A 272 14.12 -13.67 -3.76
C SER A 272 15.02 -12.51 -3.29
N LEU A 273 15.32 -11.56 -4.18
CA LEU A 273 16.07 -10.36 -3.80
C LEU A 273 15.33 -9.55 -2.73
N PHE A 274 14.02 -9.38 -2.87
CA PHE A 274 13.21 -8.63 -1.90
C PHE A 274 13.22 -9.25 -0.51
N LYS A 275 13.22 -10.59 -0.41
CA LYS A 275 13.37 -11.31 0.88
C LYS A 275 14.73 -11.01 1.53
N ARG A 276 15.83 -11.09 0.77
CA ARG A 276 17.18 -10.74 1.27
C ARG A 276 17.31 -9.27 1.69
N ILE A 277 16.64 -8.36 0.97
CA ILE A 277 16.57 -6.95 1.34
C ILE A 277 15.85 -6.82 2.68
N ALA A 278 14.69 -7.46 2.87
CA ALA A 278 13.93 -7.40 4.12
C ALA A 278 14.71 -7.91 5.33
N GLU A 279 15.48 -8.98 5.16
CA GLU A 279 16.32 -9.56 6.22
C GLU A 279 17.46 -8.64 6.69
N SER A 280 17.88 -7.66 5.89
CA SER A 280 19.05 -6.82 6.17
C SER A 280 18.79 -5.31 6.16
N ILE A 281 17.56 -4.88 5.87
CA ILE A 281 17.26 -3.46 5.63
C ILE A 281 17.51 -2.57 6.86
N ASP A 282 17.29 -3.09 8.07
CA ASP A 282 17.41 -2.32 9.32
C ASP A 282 18.86 -1.90 9.61
N LYS A 283 19.83 -2.65 9.08
CA LYS A 283 21.27 -2.36 9.19
C LYS A 283 21.84 -1.76 7.90
N SER A 284 20.99 -1.46 6.92
CA SER A 284 21.39 -0.98 5.61
C SER A 284 21.43 0.55 5.54
N PRO A 285 22.13 1.13 4.55
CA PRO A 285 22.06 2.55 4.25
C PRO A 285 20.73 2.99 3.61
N ALA A 286 19.83 2.05 3.28
CA ALA A 286 18.58 2.33 2.57
C ALA A 286 17.49 2.89 3.49
N LYS A 287 16.62 3.73 2.93
CA LYS A 287 15.47 4.32 3.64
C LYS A 287 14.26 3.40 3.67
N GLY A 288 14.17 2.39 2.81
CA GLY A 288 13.02 1.50 2.68
C GLY A 288 12.98 0.85 1.30
N ALA A 289 12.14 -0.16 1.14
CA ALA A 289 11.96 -0.79 -0.17
C ALA A 289 10.52 -1.24 -0.40
N LYS A 290 10.16 -1.39 -1.68
CA LYS A 290 8.87 -1.93 -2.10
C LYS A 290 8.92 -2.65 -3.45
N THR A 291 7.93 -3.50 -3.70
CA THR A 291 7.72 -4.20 -4.97
C THR A 291 6.23 -4.26 -5.31
N PRO A 292 5.80 -4.14 -6.58
CA PRO A 292 4.38 -4.07 -6.93
C PRO A 292 3.66 -5.42 -6.77
N ILE A 293 2.40 -5.38 -6.29
CA ILE A 293 1.60 -6.60 -6.05
C ILE A 293 1.09 -7.26 -7.33
N ARG A 294 0.91 -6.49 -8.40
CA ARG A 294 0.25 -6.92 -9.64
C ARG A 294 1.00 -8.05 -10.35
N ARG A 295 0.29 -8.93 -11.07
CA ARG A 295 0.89 -10.02 -11.86
C ARG A 295 1.76 -9.49 -12.99
N GLU A 296 3.05 -9.84 -12.99
CA GLU A 296 4.01 -9.41 -14.02
C GLU A 296 5.05 -10.50 -14.32
N ASN A 297 5.58 -10.53 -15.54
CA ASN A 297 6.71 -11.41 -15.89
C ASN A 297 8.03 -10.92 -15.30
N ARG A 298 8.18 -9.59 -15.24
CA ARG A 298 9.31 -8.90 -14.61
C ARG A 298 8.78 -7.89 -13.62
N LYS A 299 9.35 -7.87 -12.42
CA LYS A 299 8.99 -6.91 -11.37
C LYS A 299 10.10 -5.93 -11.14
N VAL A 300 9.70 -4.73 -10.73
CA VAL A 300 10.63 -3.76 -10.18
C VAL A 300 10.75 -3.92 -8.67
N VAL A 301 11.98 -4.04 -8.18
CA VAL A 301 12.31 -3.83 -6.77
C VAL A 301 12.78 -2.38 -6.63
N ILE A 302 12.08 -1.60 -5.81
CA ILE A 302 12.36 -0.18 -5.58
C ILE A 302 12.98 -0.04 -4.20
N ILE A 303 14.16 0.58 -4.12
CA ILE A 303 14.90 0.80 -2.89
C ILE A 303 15.16 2.29 -2.74
N TYR A 304 14.63 2.90 -1.69
CA TYR A 304 14.73 4.33 -1.46
C TYR A 304 16.05 4.70 -0.78
N THR A 305 16.61 5.83 -1.19
CA THR A 305 17.70 6.51 -0.49
C THR A 305 17.13 7.73 0.25
N LYS A 306 17.92 8.29 1.16
CA LYS A 306 17.47 9.38 2.02
C LYS A 306 17.45 10.72 1.30
N ASN A 307 18.50 10.99 0.52
CA ASN A 307 18.72 12.21 -0.23
C ASN A 307 19.42 11.86 -1.56
N PHE A 308 18.87 12.28 -2.70
CA PHE A 308 19.47 12.00 -4.01
C PHE A 308 20.72 12.84 -4.31
N LEU A 309 20.91 13.95 -3.58
CA LEU A 309 22.10 14.80 -3.66
C LEU A 309 23.25 14.28 -2.79
N ASP A 310 22.96 13.35 -1.87
CA ASP A 310 23.98 12.68 -1.08
C ASP A 310 24.54 11.48 -1.86
N ILE A 311 25.46 11.78 -2.78
CA ILE A 311 26.05 10.78 -3.69
C ILE A 311 26.75 9.64 -2.92
N GLU A 312 27.25 9.90 -1.71
CA GLU A 312 27.81 8.86 -0.83
C GLU A 312 26.73 7.86 -0.42
N ASN A 313 25.60 8.33 0.13
CA ASN A 313 24.49 7.45 0.50
C ASN A 313 23.91 6.70 -0.72
N VAL A 314 23.81 7.37 -1.88
CA VAL A 314 23.36 6.72 -3.12
C VAL A 314 24.29 5.57 -3.50
N TYR A 315 25.61 5.77 -3.40
CA TYR A 315 26.62 4.77 -3.68
C TYR A 315 26.66 3.65 -2.63
N GLU A 316 26.56 3.96 -1.34
CA GLU A 316 26.49 2.98 -0.26
C GLU A 316 25.31 2.02 -0.45
N VAL A 317 24.13 2.55 -0.80
CA VAL A 317 22.96 1.72 -1.13
C VAL A 317 23.22 0.84 -2.35
N LEU A 318 23.91 1.37 -3.38
CA LEU A 318 24.30 0.57 -4.55
C LEU A 318 25.25 -0.58 -4.17
N GLN A 319 26.26 -0.33 -3.34
CA GLN A 319 27.21 -1.35 -2.89
C GLN A 319 26.53 -2.42 -2.04
N TRP A 320 25.63 -2.00 -1.14
CA TRP A 320 24.80 -2.94 -0.38
C TRP A 320 23.91 -3.80 -1.30
N LEU A 321 23.29 -3.22 -2.32
CA LEU A 321 22.53 -4.00 -3.30
C LEU A 321 23.41 -5.01 -4.06
N LYS A 322 24.64 -4.63 -4.40
CA LYS A 322 25.62 -5.54 -5.00
C LYS A 322 26.02 -6.67 -4.05
N SER A 323 26.21 -6.38 -2.75
CA SER A 323 26.52 -7.43 -1.76
C SER A 323 25.36 -8.41 -1.57
N LEU A 324 24.12 -7.98 -1.83
CA LEU A 324 22.93 -8.84 -1.89
C LEU A 324 22.76 -9.55 -3.24
N ASN A 325 23.79 -9.55 -4.10
CA ASN A 325 23.80 -10.18 -5.42
C ASN A 325 22.62 -9.73 -6.30
N ALA A 326 22.31 -8.43 -6.30
CA ALA A 326 21.32 -7.85 -7.18
C ALA A 326 21.81 -7.89 -8.64
N LYS A 327 21.26 -8.80 -9.45
CA LYS A 327 21.64 -9.03 -10.85
C LYS A 327 20.61 -8.42 -11.80
N GLY A 328 20.73 -7.14 -12.16
CA GLY A 328 19.78 -6.53 -13.09
C GLY A 328 20.19 -5.13 -13.50
N ILE A 329 19.40 -4.53 -14.39
CA ILE A 329 19.61 -3.14 -14.77
C ILE A 329 19.13 -2.26 -13.61
N LEU A 330 20.10 -1.59 -12.98
CA LEU A 330 19.90 -0.64 -11.90
C LEU A 330 19.71 0.77 -12.48
N TYR A 331 18.56 1.37 -12.20
CA TYR A 331 18.29 2.77 -12.52
C TYR A 331 18.14 3.56 -11.24
N TYR A 332 18.72 4.75 -11.20
CA TYR A 332 18.48 5.69 -10.11
C TYR A 332 17.58 6.82 -10.58
N LYS A 333 16.52 7.13 -9.82
CA LYS A 333 15.55 8.18 -10.15
C LYS A 333 15.18 8.98 -8.90
N PRO A 334 15.31 10.32 -8.89
CA PRO A 334 14.71 11.17 -7.85
C PRO A 334 13.19 11.02 -7.82
N ASP A 335 12.58 10.99 -6.62
CA ASP A 335 11.12 10.86 -6.49
C ASP A 335 10.37 12.06 -7.07
N LEU A 336 11.00 13.23 -7.09
CA LEU A 336 10.43 14.46 -7.62
C LEU A 336 10.03 14.33 -9.11
N PHE A 337 10.78 13.57 -9.92
CA PHE A 337 10.35 13.25 -11.29
C PHE A 337 9.07 12.43 -11.34
N THR A 338 8.85 11.56 -10.36
CA THR A 338 7.59 10.80 -10.28
C THR A 338 6.44 11.71 -9.88
N GLN A 339 6.68 12.64 -8.95
CA GLN A 339 5.67 13.59 -8.49
C GLN A 339 5.23 14.58 -9.57
N TRP A 340 6.12 14.91 -10.51
CA TRP A 340 5.82 15.84 -11.61
C TRP A 340 5.53 15.14 -12.95
N GLY A 341 5.38 13.82 -12.96
CA GLY A 341 5.07 13.09 -14.19
C GLY A 341 6.17 13.16 -15.25
N ILE A 342 7.43 13.37 -14.86
CA ILE A 342 8.56 13.44 -15.77
C ILE A 342 9.04 12.00 -16.05
N TYR A 343 8.81 11.56 -17.28
CA TYR A 343 9.22 10.27 -17.81
C TYR A 343 10.09 10.45 -19.06
N ARG A 344 10.87 9.43 -19.43
CA ARG A 344 11.67 9.44 -20.66
C ARG A 344 10.76 9.79 -21.85
N GLY A 345 11.14 10.81 -22.62
CA GLY A 345 10.40 11.27 -23.81
C GLY A 345 9.45 12.44 -23.58
N HIS A 346 9.25 12.89 -22.33
CA HIS A 346 8.66 14.20 -22.10
C HIS A 346 9.70 15.28 -22.40
N LYS A 347 9.41 16.12 -23.40
CA LYS A 347 10.16 17.36 -23.68
C LYS A 347 9.81 18.42 -22.66
#